data_AF-A0A7C2VQA2-F1
#
_entry.id   AF-A0A7C2VQA2-F1
#
_cell.length_a   1.000
_cell.length_b   1.000
_cell.length_c   1.000
_cell.angle_alpha   90.00
_cell.angle_beta   90.00
_cell.angle_gamma   90.00
#
_symmetry.space_group_name_H-M   'P 1'
#
loop_
_entity.id
_entity.type
_entity.pdbx_description
1 polymer ?
#
loop_
_entity_poly.entity_id
_entity_poly.type
_entity_poly.pdbx_seq_one_letter_code
_entity_poly.pdbx_strand_id
1 'polypeptide(L)'
;MASLNVSKEDLKGKFGRENYEVELFRREGFTRKRCEACGDYFWTLNPDRRNCGDTKCVGGYLFLGRKGGGWSFHEAIDNWCRFFEERGHTRIREYPVVARWRDDLAFTIASIADFQPYVVEGVVKPPANPLVVPQPCIRFGGKGFCDVDNVGRTGRHLSLFIMGGQHAFKYDGEGYWMDTCIDLNFEFLTKYLKIGKEEVTYKEDVWSGGGTFGPSLEAFGKGLEIVNNVFMQYALGPDGSWRELKIKVIDVGWGVERMAWFTQGTPTIYEAAFGPVLSWLKRETGVDVSEDLLFRY
;
A
#
# COMPACT_ATOMS: atom_id res chain seq x y z
N MET A 1 14.28 -24.96 -2.34
CA MET A 1 13.68 -24.11 -1.30
C MET A 1 12.43 -24.80 -0.78
N ALA A 2 12.41 -25.16 0.51
CA ALA A 2 11.20 -25.68 1.13
C ALA A 2 10.10 -24.60 1.02
N SER A 3 8.96 -24.94 0.46
CA SER A 3 7.82 -24.02 0.47
C SER A 3 7.36 -23.86 1.91
N LEU A 4 7.35 -22.62 2.40
CA LEU A 4 6.70 -22.27 3.65
C LEU A 4 5.24 -22.77 3.59
N ASN A 5 4.89 -23.71 4.46
CA ASN A 5 3.55 -24.34 4.52
C ASN A 5 2.55 -23.54 5.37
N VAL A 6 2.87 -22.30 5.74
CA VAL A 6 1.97 -21.46 6.55
C VAL A 6 1.13 -20.59 5.61
N SER A 7 -0.19 -20.76 5.65
CA SER A 7 -1.09 -19.96 4.83
C SER A 7 -1.25 -18.55 5.40
N LYS A 8 -1.69 -17.61 4.55
CA LYS A 8 -2.05 -16.25 4.99
C LYS A 8 -3.16 -16.27 6.05
N GLU A 9 -4.11 -17.18 5.93
CA GLU A 9 -5.21 -17.34 6.89
C GLU A 9 -4.68 -17.80 8.27
N ASP A 10 -3.73 -18.74 8.27
CA ASP A 10 -3.08 -19.21 9.51
C ASP A 10 -2.32 -18.09 10.21
N LEU A 11 -1.69 -17.18 9.46
CA LEU A 11 -1.04 -15.99 10.01
C LEU A 11 -2.06 -14.97 10.52
N LYS A 12 -3.17 -14.77 9.78
CA LYS A 12 -4.22 -13.82 10.15
C LYS A 12 -4.88 -14.21 11.46
N GLY A 13 -5.12 -15.51 11.67
CA GLY A 13 -5.66 -16.06 12.92
C GLY A 13 -4.77 -15.87 14.15
N LYS A 14 -3.52 -15.39 13.99
CA LYS A 14 -2.62 -15.08 15.11
C LYS A 14 -2.83 -13.69 15.71
N PHE A 15 -3.60 -12.83 15.05
CA PHE A 15 -3.76 -11.43 15.43
C PHE A 15 -5.17 -11.13 15.91
N GLY A 16 -5.25 -10.46 17.07
CA GLY A 16 -6.49 -9.95 17.67
C GLY A 16 -6.64 -8.44 17.51
N ARG A 17 -7.74 -7.89 18.06
CA ARG A 17 -8.04 -6.45 18.04
C ARG A 17 -6.87 -5.61 18.53
N GLU A 18 -6.18 -6.06 19.58
CA GLU A 18 -5.03 -5.42 20.22
C GLU A 18 -3.83 -5.24 19.29
N ASN A 19 -3.75 -6.01 18.20
CA ASN A 19 -2.68 -5.88 17.21
C ASN A 19 -3.01 -4.88 16.09
N TYR A 20 -4.25 -4.38 16.04
CA TYR A 20 -4.74 -3.46 15.00
C TYR A 20 -5.24 -2.13 15.57
N GLU A 21 -5.68 -2.10 16.82
CA GLU A 21 -6.21 -0.89 17.45
C GLU A 21 -5.09 0.08 17.83
N VAL A 22 -5.16 1.30 17.28
CA VAL A 22 -4.23 2.41 17.54
C VAL A 22 -4.92 3.57 18.25
N GLU A 23 -4.13 4.49 18.81
CA GLU A 23 -4.62 5.68 19.52
C GLU A 23 -5.50 6.57 18.65
N LEU A 24 -5.20 6.70 17.34
CA LEU A 24 -6.07 7.41 16.39
C LEU A 24 -7.51 6.88 16.46
N PHE A 25 -7.68 5.55 16.48
CA PHE A 25 -9.00 4.93 16.44
C PHE A 25 -9.80 5.25 17.70
N ARG A 26 -9.13 5.23 18.85
CA ARG A 26 -9.73 5.62 20.13
C ARG A 26 -10.08 7.11 20.15
N ARG A 27 -9.15 7.96 19.71
CA ARG A 27 -9.26 9.42 19.73
C ARG A 27 -10.33 9.97 18.79
N GLU A 28 -10.43 9.44 17.57
CA GLU A 28 -11.42 9.89 16.57
C GLU A 28 -12.76 9.12 16.68
N GLY A 29 -12.81 8.00 17.40
CA GLY A 29 -14.03 7.21 17.59
C GLY A 29 -14.30 6.19 16.48
N PHE A 30 -13.26 5.61 15.89
CA PHE A 30 -13.41 4.50 14.95
C PHE A 30 -14.04 3.28 15.63
N THR A 31 -14.95 2.62 14.92
CA THR A 31 -15.59 1.39 15.37
C THR A 31 -15.09 0.20 14.57
N ARG A 32 -14.69 -0.88 15.26
CA ARG A 32 -14.33 -2.15 14.65
C ARG A 32 -15.61 -2.91 14.28
N LYS A 33 -15.73 -3.32 13.02
CA LYS A 33 -16.88 -4.04 12.48
C LYS A 33 -16.41 -5.24 11.67
N ARG A 34 -17.33 -6.16 11.38
CA ARG A 34 -17.13 -7.27 10.45
C ARG A 34 -17.83 -6.97 9.14
N CYS A 35 -17.11 -7.06 8.03
CA CYS A 35 -17.63 -6.80 6.68
C CYS A 35 -18.69 -7.84 6.32
N GLU A 36 -19.89 -7.40 5.93
CA GLU A 36 -20.97 -8.30 5.51
C GLU A 36 -20.66 -9.06 4.20
N ALA A 37 -19.75 -8.53 3.36
CA ALA A 37 -19.43 -9.11 2.06
C ALA A 37 -18.27 -10.14 2.11
N CYS A 38 -17.17 -9.84 2.80
CA CYS A 38 -15.99 -10.72 2.87
C CYS A 38 -15.75 -11.35 4.24
N GLY A 39 -16.44 -10.92 5.29
CA GLY A 39 -16.27 -11.45 6.64
C GLY A 39 -15.03 -10.94 7.39
N ASP A 40 -14.17 -10.14 6.77
CA ASP A 40 -13.00 -9.53 7.41
C ASP A 40 -13.39 -8.43 8.41
N TYR A 41 -12.54 -8.20 9.39
CA TYR A 41 -12.65 -7.05 10.28
C TYR A 41 -12.14 -5.77 9.63
N PHE A 42 -12.78 -4.65 9.95
CA PHE A 42 -12.36 -3.32 9.51
C PHE A 42 -12.79 -2.25 10.51
N TRP A 43 -12.16 -1.08 10.40
CA TRP A 43 -12.41 0.09 11.23
C TRP A 43 -13.04 1.21 10.40
N THR A 44 -14.05 1.87 10.95
CA THR A 44 -14.78 2.97 10.28
C THR A 44 -15.31 3.99 11.27
N LEU A 45 -15.34 5.26 10.87
CA LEU A 45 -16.07 6.32 11.57
C LEU A 45 -17.56 6.35 11.22
N ASN A 46 -17.95 5.76 10.08
CA ASN A 46 -19.36 5.68 9.68
C ASN A 46 -20.10 4.55 10.44
N PRO A 47 -21.10 4.86 11.29
CA PRO A 47 -21.85 3.88 12.08
C PRO A 47 -22.79 3.01 11.25
N ASP A 48 -23.17 3.44 10.04
CA ASP A 48 -24.08 2.72 9.15
C ASP A 48 -23.34 1.87 8.10
N ARG A 49 -22.02 2.06 7.96
CA ARG A 49 -21.21 1.29 7.01
C ARG A 49 -21.19 -0.19 7.38
N ARG A 50 -21.48 -1.04 6.39
CA ARG A 50 -21.55 -2.52 6.48
C ARG A 50 -20.44 -3.27 5.74
N ASN A 51 -19.65 -2.58 4.92
CA ASN A 51 -18.55 -3.17 4.15
C ASN A 51 -17.20 -2.49 4.44
N CYS A 52 -16.10 -3.21 4.20
CA CYS A 52 -14.73 -2.76 4.54
C CYS A 52 -14.14 -1.67 3.63
N GLY A 53 -14.83 -1.26 2.56
CA GLY A 53 -14.31 -0.28 1.60
C GLY A 53 -13.47 -0.88 0.47
N ASP A 54 -13.15 -2.16 0.51
CA ASP A 54 -12.52 -2.89 -0.59
C ASP A 54 -13.36 -2.81 -1.87
N THR A 55 -12.71 -2.61 -3.01
CA THR A 55 -13.35 -2.51 -4.34
C THR A 55 -14.35 -3.65 -4.56
N LYS A 56 -13.98 -4.89 -4.19
CA LYS A 56 -14.85 -6.07 -4.36
C LYS A 56 -16.08 -6.05 -3.47
N CYS A 57 -15.99 -5.43 -2.28
CA CYS A 57 -17.08 -5.36 -1.31
C CYS A 57 -17.99 -4.14 -1.53
N VAL A 58 -17.45 -3.08 -2.14
CA VAL A 58 -18.20 -1.87 -2.50
C VAL A 58 -18.85 -2.01 -3.88
N GLY A 59 -18.29 -2.83 -4.77
CA GLY A 59 -18.79 -3.05 -6.12
C GLY A 59 -18.22 -2.08 -7.17
N GLY A 60 -17.04 -1.47 -6.90
CA GLY A 60 -16.37 -0.57 -7.84
C GLY A 60 -15.72 0.65 -7.18
N TYR A 61 -15.41 1.65 -8.01
CA TYR A 61 -14.72 2.87 -7.62
C TYR A 61 -15.68 4.07 -7.60
N LEU A 62 -15.81 4.71 -6.44
CA LEU A 62 -16.77 5.82 -6.23
C LEU A 62 -16.16 7.21 -6.50
N PHE A 63 -14.91 7.27 -6.98
CA PHE A 63 -14.19 8.51 -7.26
C PHE A 63 -14.09 8.83 -8.77
N LEU A 64 -14.49 7.91 -9.63
CA LEU A 64 -14.42 8.07 -11.09
C LEU A 64 -15.32 9.22 -11.56
N GLY A 65 -14.88 9.95 -12.58
CA GLY A 65 -15.62 11.09 -13.15
C GLY A 65 -15.55 12.37 -12.32
N ARG A 66 -14.72 12.42 -11.27
CA ARG A 66 -14.47 13.64 -10.50
C ARG A 66 -13.90 14.73 -11.43
N LYS A 67 -14.51 15.91 -11.43
CA LYS A 67 -14.09 17.07 -12.24
C LYS A 67 -13.22 18.02 -11.42
N GLY A 68 -12.23 18.64 -12.07
CA GLY A 68 -11.29 19.59 -11.47
C GLY A 68 -9.94 18.92 -11.24
N GLY A 69 -8.96 19.31 -12.07
CA GLY A 69 -7.65 18.64 -12.23
C GLY A 69 -7.05 18.08 -10.94
N GLY A 70 -6.61 16.82 -11.02
CA GLY A 70 -5.87 16.14 -9.96
C GLY A 70 -4.36 16.33 -10.08
N TRP A 71 -3.62 15.65 -9.21
CA TRP A 71 -2.17 15.60 -9.31
C TRP A 71 -1.77 14.73 -10.51
N SER A 72 -0.86 15.24 -11.33
CA SER A 72 -0.09 14.38 -12.22
C SER A 72 0.67 13.32 -11.41
N PHE A 73 1.12 12.26 -12.08
CA PHE A 73 1.93 11.22 -11.47
C PHE A 73 3.18 11.77 -10.75
N HIS A 74 3.88 12.74 -11.36
CA HIS A 74 5.05 13.37 -10.76
C HIS A 74 4.69 14.24 -9.54
N GLU A 75 3.60 15.01 -9.63
CA GLU A 75 3.11 15.78 -8.47
C GLU A 75 2.68 14.87 -7.32
N ALA A 76 2.12 13.69 -7.61
CA ALA A 76 1.78 12.71 -6.57
C ALA A 76 3.04 12.23 -5.82
N ILE A 77 4.13 11.92 -6.54
CA ILE A 77 5.43 11.58 -5.93
C ILE A 77 5.92 12.72 -5.03
N ASP A 78 5.99 13.94 -5.58
CA ASP A 78 6.61 15.06 -4.89
C ASP A 78 5.78 15.57 -3.70
N ASN A 79 4.45 15.60 -3.82
CA ASN A 79 3.57 15.97 -2.70
C ASN A 79 3.65 14.93 -1.57
N TRP A 80 3.71 13.64 -1.92
CA TRP A 80 3.87 12.58 -0.93
C TRP A 80 5.24 12.65 -0.23
N CYS A 81 6.34 12.77 -0.99
CA CYS A 81 7.67 12.89 -0.40
C CYS A 81 7.77 14.11 0.52
N ARG A 82 7.34 15.29 0.04
CA ARG A 82 7.41 16.55 0.79
C ARG A 82 6.63 16.48 2.10
N PHE A 83 5.45 15.87 2.09
CA PHE A 83 4.66 15.69 3.31
C PHE A 83 5.44 14.96 4.41
N PHE A 84 6.15 13.89 4.06
CA PHE A 84 6.94 13.12 5.01
C PHE A 84 8.26 13.82 5.37
N GLU A 85 8.91 14.51 4.44
CA GLU A 85 10.09 15.34 4.72
C GLU A 85 9.79 16.44 5.75
N GLU A 86 8.66 17.13 5.61
CA GLU A 86 8.16 18.12 6.58
C GLU A 86 7.87 17.52 7.98
N ARG A 87 7.75 16.19 8.07
CA ARG A 87 7.49 15.42 9.30
C ARG A 87 8.72 14.64 9.79
N GLY A 88 9.89 14.96 9.25
CA GLY A 88 11.18 14.46 9.73
C GLY A 88 11.68 13.18 9.06
N HIS A 89 11.00 12.68 8.02
CA HIS A 89 11.53 11.59 7.20
C HIS A 89 12.60 12.10 6.25
N THR A 90 13.63 11.29 6.02
CA THR A 90 14.60 11.57 4.95
C THR A 90 14.12 10.95 3.65
N ARG A 91 13.96 11.76 2.59
CA ARG A 91 13.76 11.24 1.22
C ARG A 91 15.07 10.64 0.72
N ILE A 92 15.08 9.34 0.48
CA ILE A 92 16.23 8.66 -0.13
C ILE A 92 15.99 8.44 -1.62
N ARG A 93 17.07 8.14 -2.34
CA ARG A 93 16.99 7.73 -3.74
C ARG A 93 16.49 6.28 -3.85
N GLU A 94 15.74 6.02 -4.92
CA GLU A 94 15.31 4.68 -5.31
C GLU A 94 16.48 3.73 -5.57
N TYR A 95 16.26 2.47 -5.25
CA TYR A 95 17.11 1.33 -5.58
C TYR A 95 16.78 0.83 -6.99
N PRO A 96 17.71 0.13 -7.67
CA PRO A 96 17.43 -0.43 -8.98
C PRO A 96 16.37 -1.53 -8.89
N VAL A 97 15.54 -1.67 -9.94
CA VAL A 97 14.50 -2.70 -10.01
C VAL A 97 15.03 -4.14 -10.01
N VAL A 98 16.32 -4.32 -10.28
CA VAL A 98 17.00 -5.62 -10.18
C VAL A 98 17.63 -5.71 -8.79
N ALA A 99 17.24 -6.72 -8.02
CA ALA A 99 17.61 -6.84 -6.61
C ALA A 99 19.03 -7.38 -6.43
N ARG A 100 20.04 -6.56 -6.74
CA ARG A 100 21.47 -6.96 -6.76
C ARG A 100 22.07 -7.26 -5.38
N TRP A 101 21.44 -6.78 -4.31
CA TRP A 101 21.92 -6.90 -2.93
C TRP A 101 21.42 -8.15 -2.20
N ARG A 102 20.60 -8.98 -2.86
CA ARG A 102 19.99 -10.19 -2.31
C ARG A 102 19.96 -11.29 -3.37
N ASP A 103 19.84 -12.55 -2.94
CA ASP A 103 19.91 -13.73 -3.80
C ASP A 103 18.59 -14.53 -3.88
N ASP A 104 17.58 -14.14 -3.11
CA ASP A 104 16.28 -14.79 -3.01
C ASP A 104 15.19 -14.16 -3.91
N LEU A 105 15.42 -12.94 -4.41
CA LEU A 105 14.53 -12.25 -5.37
C LEU A 105 15.30 -11.74 -6.57
N ALA A 106 14.70 -11.83 -7.76
CA ALA A 106 15.28 -11.25 -8.99
C ALA A 106 15.00 -9.74 -9.12
N PHE A 107 13.80 -9.31 -8.73
CA PHE A 107 13.33 -7.94 -8.88
C PHE A 107 12.84 -7.36 -7.54
N THR A 108 12.89 -6.04 -7.42
CA THR A 108 12.28 -5.30 -6.30
C THR A 108 10.76 -5.40 -6.41
N ILE A 109 10.12 -6.14 -5.50
CA ILE A 109 8.66 -6.37 -5.51
C ILE A 109 7.88 -5.44 -4.56
N ALA A 110 8.59 -4.77 -3.65
CA ALA A 110 8.09 -3.84 -2.66
C ALA A 110 9.26 -2.97 -2.17
N SER A 111 8.99 -1.77 -1.66
CA SER A 111 10.05 -0.88 -1.15
C SER A 111 10.84 -1.49 0.01
N ILE A 112 10.21 -2.28 0.88
CA ILE A 112 10.91 -2.96 1.98
C ILE A 112 11.97 -3.96 1.49
N ALA A 113 11.85 -4.44 0.25
CA ALA A 113 12.81 -5.38 -0.32
C ALA A 113 14.22 -4.77 -0.46
N ASP A 114 14.32 -3.43 -0.49
CA ASP A 114 15.58 -2.66 -0.53
C ASP A 114 16.39 -2.82 0.75
N PHE A 115 15.70 -3.07 1.88
CA PHE A 115 16.29 -3.14 3.21
C PHE A 115 16.38 -4.57 3.75
N GLN A 116 15.66 -5.51 3.13
CA GLN A 116 15.73 -6.92 3.46
C GLN A 116 16.93 -7.63 2.82
N PRO A 117 17.50 -8.66 3.50
CA PRO A 117 17.23 -9.02 4.90
C PRO A 117 18.05 -8.20 5.90
N TYR A 118 19.15 -7.59 5.46
CA TYR A 118 20.23 -7.14 6.35
C TYR A 118 19.87 -6.00 7.30
N VAL A 119 19.07 -5.01 6.86
CA VAL A 119 18.66 -3.91 7.74
C VAL A 119 17.58 -4.39 8.72
N VAL A 120 16.64 -5.19 8.24
CA VAL A 120 15.55 -5.74 9.05
C VAL A 120 16.08 -6.66 10.17
N GLU A 121 17.14 -7.43 9.88
CA GLU A 121 17.82 -8.28 10.88
C GLU A 121 18.83 -7.50 11.75
N GLY A 122 19.05 -6.20 11.48
CA GLY A 122 19.97 -5.36 12.24
C GLY A 122 21.45 -5.60 11.95
N VAL A 123 21.77 -6.25 10.84
CA VAL A 123 23.16 -6.47 10.38
C VAL A 123 23.76 -5.17 9.83
N VAL A 124 22.93 -4.33 9.20
CA VAL A 124 23.33 -3.03 8.62
C VAL A 124 22.35 -1.96 9.06
N LYS A 125 22.83 -0.74 9.32
CA LYS A 125 21.94 0.39 9.64
C LYS A 125 21.18 0.85 8.40
N PRO A 126 19.93 1.32 8.53
CA PRO A 126 19.23 1.94 7.41
C PRO A 126 19.97 3.20 6.94
N PRO A 127 19.80 3.63 5.67
CA PRO A 127 20.44 4.84 5.17
C PRO A 127 19.92 6.12 5.85
N ALA A 128 18.70 6.08 6.40
CA ALA A 128 18.13 7.09 7.28
C ALA A 128 17.02 6.48 8.15
N ASN A 129 16.63 7.14 9.25
CA ASN A 129 15.56 6.64 10.11
C ASN A 129 14.82 7.81 10.80
N PRO A 130 13.54 8.07 10.49
CA PRO A 130 12.71 7.40 9.48
C PRO A 130 13.05 7.88 8.05
N LEU A 131 12.60 7.14 7.04
CA LEU A 131 12.85 7.45 5.63
C LEU A 131 11.59 7.29 4.76
N VAL A 132 11.63 7.95 3.60
CA VAL A 132 10.69 7.71 2.50
C VAL A 132 11.44 7.47 1.19
N VAL A 133 10.91 6.57 0.35
CA VAL A 133 11.47 6.24 -0.96
C VAL A 133 10.35 6.02 -1.99
N PRO A 134 10.32 6.75 -3.12
CA PRO A 134 9.44 6.43 -4.24
C PRO A 134 10.06 5.28 -5.06
N GLN A 135 9.91 4.04 -4.60
CA GLN A 135 10.62 2.88 -5.14
C GLN A 135 9.89 2.25 -6.35
N PRO A 136 10.52 2.20 -7.55
CA PRO A 136 10.00 1.39 -8.64
C PRO A 136 10.01 -0.10 -8.28
N CYS A 137 8.85 -0.72 -8.36
CA CYS A 137 8.62 -2.12 -8.09
C CYS A 137 8.11 -2.84 -9.33
N ILE A 138 8.57 -4.07 -9.54
CA ILE A 138 8.10 -4.94 -10.63
C ILE A 138 7.39 -6.14 -10.03
N ARG A 139 6.16 -6.40 -10.46
CA ARG A 139 5.39 -7.59 -10.10
C ARG A 139 4.86 -8.27 -11.35
N PHE A 140 5.28 -9.51 -11.53
CA PHE A 140 4.73 -10.38 -12.57
C PHE A 140 3.64 -11.33 -12.03
N GLY A 141 3.52 -11.45 -10.71
CA GLY A 141 2.67 -12.42 -10.02
C GLY A 141 3.43 -13.28 -9.02
N GLY A 142 2.71 -14.16 -8.33
CA GLY A 142 3.25 -15.10 -7.34
C GLY A 142 2.53 -16.45 -7.40
N LYS A 143 2.75 -17.31 -6.40
CA LYS A 143 2.01 -18.58 -6.31
C LYS A 143 0.50 -18.29 -6.18
N GLY A 144 -0.26 -18.64 -7.22
CA GLY A 144 -1.71 -18.58 -7.24
C GLY A 144 -2.33 -17.30 -7.81
N PHE A 145 -1.53 -16.32 -8.26
CA PHE A 145 -2.04 -15.14 -8.97
C PHE A 145 -1.00 -14.55 -9.92
N CYS A 146 -1.45 -14.08 -11.08
CA CYS A 146 -0.62 -13.40 -12.07
C CYS A 146 -1.10 -11.94 -12.17
N ASP A 147 -0.28 -11.00 -11.70
CA ASP A 147 -0.63 -9.58 -11.83
C ASP A 147 -0.65 -9.15 -13.31
N VAL A 148 0.19 -9.76 -14.15
CA VAL A 148 0.26 -9.49 -15.59
C VAL A 148 -1.07 -9.80 -16.27
N ASP A 149 -1.73 -10.89 -15.92
CA ASP A 149 -3.03 -11.27 -16.50
C ASP A 149 -4.11 -10.22 -16.22
N ASN A 150 -3.94 -9.41 -15.17
CA ASN A 150 -4.88 -8.35 -14.78
C ASN A 150 -4.55 -6.98 -15.39
N VAL A 151 -3.33 -6.78 -15.93
CA VAL A 151 -2.92 -5.53 -16.57
C VAL A 151 -3.75 -5.32 -17.84
N GLY A 152 -4.33 -4.12 -17.98
CA GLY A 152 -5.24 -3.75 -19.06
C GLY A 152 -6.67 -4.27 -18.91
N ARG A 153 -6.93 -5.22 -18.00
CA ARG A 153 -8.28 -5.80 -17.79
C ARG A 153 -9.04 -5.20 -16.62
N THR A 154 -8.31 -4.81 -15.58
CA THR A 154 -8.89 -4.35 -14.29
C THR A 154 -8.85 -2.84 -14.11
N GLY A 155 -8.23 -2.12 -15.06
CA GLY A 155 -8.06 -0.66 -15.00
C GLY A 155 -7.09 -0.14 -13.94
N ARG A 156 -6.51 -1.01 -13.08
CA ARG A 156 -5.69 -0.58 -11.94
C ARG A 156 -4.36 -1.32 -11.73
N HIS A 157 -4.19 -2.50 -12.36
CA HIS A 157 -2.97 -3.28 -12.18
C HIS A 157 -1.91 -2.81 -13.17
N LEU A 158 -0.67 -2.78 -12.68
CA LEU A 158 0.53 -2.40 -13.39
C LEU A 158 1.58 -3.48 -13.14
N SER A 159 2.40 -3.80 -14.14
CA SER A 159 3.55 -4.68 -13.96
C SER A 159 4.73 -3.95 -13.32
N LEU A 160 4.90 -2.66 -13.63
CA LEU A 160 5.83 -1.74 -12.99
C LEU A 160 5.04 -0.57 -12.39
N PHE A 161 5.28 -0.29 -11.12
CA PHE A 161 4.63 0.82 -10.40
C PHE A 161 5.58 1.40 -9.35
N ILE A 162 5.33 2.62 -8.90
CA ILE A 162 6.07 3.27 -7.83
C ILE A 162 5.35 3.01 -6.51
N MET A 163 5.99 2.22 -5.66
CA MET A 163 5.60 2.08 -4.27
C MET A 163 6.25 3.21 -3.47
N GLY A 164 5.44 4.12 -2.93
CA GLY A 164 5.89 5.08 -1.92
C GLY A 164 6.17 4.33 -0.62
N GLY A 165 7.42 3.94 -0.40
CA GLY A 165 7.88 3.25 0.78
C GLY A 165 8.09 4.21 1.94
N GLN A 166 7.25 4.14 2.96
CA GLN A 166 7.44 4.87 4.22
C GLN A 166 7.95 3.88 5.26
N HIS A 167 9.17 4.12 5.74
CA HIS A 167 9.87 3.18 6.63
C HIS A 167 10.40 3.84 7.89
N ALA A 168 10.27 3.12 9.00
CA ALA A 168 10.91 3.42 10.26
C ALA A 168 11.37 2.11 10.89
N PHE A 169 12.61 2.10 11.37
CA PHE A 169 13.24 0.92 11.98
C PHE A 169 13.35 1.18 13.47
N LYS A 170 12.54 0.49 14.27
CA LYS A 170 12.43 0.73 15.70
C LYS A 170 13.48 -0.07 16.47
N TYR A 171 14.57 0.60 16.83
CA TYR A 171 15.65 0.10 17.69
C TYR A 171 16.27 1.26 18.48
N ASP A 172 16.85 0.99 19.66
CA ASP A 172 17.61 1.96 20.48
C ASP A 172 16.93 3.33 20.71
N GLY A 173 15.60 3.37 20.80
CA GLY A 173 14.82 4.60 20.97
C GLY A 173 14.64 5.44 19.69
N GLU A 174 15.19 5.00 18.56
CA GLU A 174 14.97 5.58 17.23
C GLU A 174 13.73 4.97 16.55
N GLY A 175 13.22 5.70 15.55
CA GLY A 175 12.04 5.31 14.78
C GLY A 175 10.73 5.49 15.56
N TYR A 176 9.62 5.25 14.88
CA TYR A 176 8.28 5.29 15.46
C TYR A 176 7.54 3.96 15.21
N TRP A 177 6.36 3.82 15.82
CA TRP A 177 5.53 2.63 15.67
C TRP A 177 4.11 2.94 15.17
N MET A 178 3.19 1.99 15.35
CA MET A 178 1.84 1.99 14.78
C MET A 178 1.08 3.30 14.96
N ASP A 179 1.05 3.88 16.17
CA ASP A 179 0.23 5.07 16.44
C ASP A 179 0.67 6.27 15.60
N THR A 180 1.97 6.60 15.62
CA THR A 180 2.53 7.67 14.79
C THR A 180 2.37 7.36 13.30
N CYS A 181 2.59 6.12 12.89
CA CYS A 181 2.43 5.70 11.50
C CYS A 181 1.02 5.99 10.98
N ILE A 182 0.00 5.57 11.73
CA ILE A 182 -1.40 5.72 11.33
C ILE A 182 -1.85 7.18 11.43
N ASP A 183 -1.36 7.95 12.42
CA ASP A 183 -1.62 9.40 12.51
C ASP A 183 -1.12 10.15 11.27
N LEU A 184 0.13 9.92 10.86
CA LEU A 184 0.72 10.50 9.64
C LEU A 184 -0.11 10.13 8.40
N ASN A 185 -0.48 8.86 8.29
CA ASN A 185 -1.11 8.34 7.09
C ASN A 185 -2.57 8.80 6.98
N PHE A 186 -3.28 8.87 8.11
CA PHE A 186 -4.61 9.46 8.18
C PHE A 186 -4.59 10.97 7.87
N GLU A 187 -3.58 11.70 8.34
CA GLU A 187 -3.40 13.11 7.98
C GLU A 187 -3.22 13.27 6.47
N PHE A 188 -2.35 12.47 5.83
CA PHE A 188 -2.17 12.54 4.38
C PHE A 188 -3.46 12.23 3.61
N LEU A 189 -4.15 11.14 3.96
CA LEU A 189 -5.42 10.74 3.34
C LEU A 189 -6.48 11.85 3.43
N THR A 190 -6.63 12.46 4.61
CA THR A 190 -7.73 13.41 4.87
C THR A 190 -7.38 14.84 4.49
N LYS A 191 -6.13 15.28 4.70
CA LYS A 191 -5.71 16.66 4.48
C LYS A 191 -5.10 16.90 3.10
N TYR A 192 -4.42 15.92 2.51
CA TYR A 192 -3.76 16.08 1.21
C TYR A 192 -4.59 15.47 0.08
N LEU A 193 -5.06 14.23 0.24
CA LEU A 193 -5.95 13.59 -0.74
C LEU A 193 -7.42 14.01 -0.60
N LYS A 194 -7.75 14.79 0.44
CA LYS A 194 -9.10 15.36 0.68
C LYS A 194 -10.19 14.29 0.74
N ILE A 195 -9.88 13.14 1.32
CA ILE A 195 -10.84 12.07 1.58
C ILE A 195 -11.61 12.43 2.85
N GLY A 196 -12.94 12.36 2.82
CA GLY A 196 -13.76 12.57 4.02
C GLY A 196 -13.34 11.58 5.11
N LYS A 197 -13.26 12.01 6.38
CA LYS A 197 -12.80 11.15 7.48
C LYS A 197 -13.66 9.87 7.58
N GLU A 198 -14.96 10.03 7.41
CA GLU A 198 -15.98 8.98 7.38
C GLU A 198 -15.95 8.07 6.13
N GLU A 199 -15.25 8.50 5.08
CA GLU A 199 -15.02 7.70 3.88
C GLU A 199 -13.78 6.79 4.01
N VAL A 200 -12.86 7.12 4.92
CA VAL A 200 -11.66 6.30 5.20
C VAL A 200 -12.04 5.08 6.03
N THR A 201 -11.65 3.91 5.54
CA THR A 201 -11.74 2.64 6.28
C THR A 201 -10.39 1.97 6.37
N TYR A 202 -10.16 1.24 7.46
CA TYR A 202 -8.95 0.42 7.64
C TYR A 202 -9.36 -1.04 7.76
N LYS A 203 -9.07 -1.86 6.75
CA LYS A 203 -9.32 -3.30 6.78
C LYS A 203 -8.15 -4.02 7.44
N GLU A 204 -8.45 -4.94 8.35
CA GLU A 204 -7.45 -5.77 9.02
C GLU A 204 -7.00 -6.89 8.08
N ASP A 205 -5.69 -7.01 7.92
CA ASP A 205 -5.07 -8.09 7.18
C ASP A 205 -3.71 -8.45 7.76
N VAL A 206 -3.05 -9.44 7.16
CA VAL A 206 -1.68 -9.82 7.50
C VAL A 206 -0.83 -9.78 6.24
N TRP A 207 0.38 -9.27 6.38
CA TRP A 207 1.35 -9.27 5.29
C TRP A 207 2.53 -10.19 5.65
N SER A 208 3.02 -10.91 4.65
CA SER A 208 4.17 -11.80 4.76
C SER A 208 4.98 -11.76 3.47
N GLY A 209 6.30 -11.63 3.60
CA GLY A 209 7.23 -11.54 2.48
C GLY A 209 8.68 -11.44 2.95
N GLY A 210 9.61 -12.00 2.16
CA GLY A 210 11.05 -11.92 2.45
C GLY A 210 11.47 -12.56 3.79
N GLY A 211 10.72 -13.56 4.27
CA GLY A 211 10.99 -14.24 5.55
C GLY A 211 10.42 -13.56 6.79
N THR A 212 9.70 -12.45 6.63
CA THR A 212 9.11 -11.68 7.74
C THR A 212 7.62 -11.46 7.54
N PHE A 213 6.89 -11.24 8.63
CA PHE A 213 5.45 -10.96 8.61
C PHE A 213 5.00 -10.05 9.76
N GLY A 214 3.77 -9.55 9.65
CA GLY A 214 3.15 -8.71 10.66
C GLY A 214 1.69 -8.36 10.32
N PRO A 215 0.93 -7.82 11.29
CA PRO A 215 -0.41 -7.33 11.03
C PRO A 215 -0.31 -6.14 10.07
N SER A 216 -1.35 -5.96 9.26
CA SER A 216 -1.47 -4.81 8.37
C SER A 216 -2.86 -4.17 8.42
N LEU A 217 -2.88 -2.87 8.18
CA LEU A 217 -4.10 -2.09 8.02
C LEU A 217 -4.14 -1.53 6.60
N GLU A 218 -4.97 -2.10 5.75
CA GLU A 218 -5.21 -1.61 4.39
C GLU A 218 -6.20 -0.43 4.47
N ALA A 219 -5.75 0.77 4.10
CA ALA A 219 -6.61 1.95 4.11
C ALA A 219 -7.26 2.18 2.74
N PHE A 220 -8.58 2.29 2.76
CA PHE A 220 -9.40 2.52 1.57
C PHE A 220 -10.05 3.90 1.60
N GLY A 221 -10.21 4.48 0.40
CA GLY A 221 -11.05 5.66 0.16
C GLY A 221 -11.84 5.46 -1.12
N LYS A 222 -13.17 5.63 -1.06
CA LYS A 222 -14.08 5.52 -2.22
C LYS A 222 -13.88 4.25 -3.06
N GLY A 223 -13.64 3.10 -2.42
CA GLY A 223 -13.47 1.81 -3.11
C GLY A 223 -12.05 1.51 -3.56
N LEU A 224 -11.08 2.40 -3.34
CA LEU A 224 -9.68 2.21 -3.73
C LEU A 224 -8.80 2.02 -2.49
N GLU A 225 -8.00 0.96 -2.48
CA GLU A 225 -6.89 0.79 -1.53
C GLU A 225 -5.77 1.75 -1.91
N ILE A 226 -5.47 2.73 -1.05
CA ILE A 226 -4.48 3.78 -1.32
C ILE A 226 -3.14 3.47 -0.64
N VAL A 227 -3.20 2.85 0.54
CA VAL A 227 -2.03 2.52 1.35
C VAL A 227 -2.25 1.23 2.13
N ASN A 228 -1.21 0.39 2.17
CA ASN A 228 -1.13 -0.76 3.06
C ASN A 228 -0.12 -0.47 4.17
N ASN A 229 -0.58 -0.44 5.42
CA ASN A 229 0.25 -0.14 6.59
C ASN A 229 0.68 -1.45 7.25
N VAL A 230 1.87 -1.97 6.93
CA VAL A 230 2.37 -3.22 7.51
C VAL A 230 3.27 -2.93 8.71
N PHE A 231 3.05 -3.69 9.78
CA PHE A 231 3.82 -3.59 11.03
C PHE A 231 4.64 -4.84 11.22
N MET A 232 5.75 -4.94 10.49
CA MET A 232 6.63 -6.10 10.53
C MET A 232 7.25 -6.27 11.92
N GLN A 233 6.96 -7.40 12.56
CA GLN A 233 7.42 -7.67 13.91
C GLN A 233 7.82 -9.12 14.16
N TYR A 234 7.64 -10.01 13.17
CA TYR A 234 8.01 -11.42 13.27
C TYR A 234 8.84 -11.91 12.09
N ALA A 235 9.81 -12.78 12.38
CA ALA A 235 10.49 -13.61 11.39
C ALA A 235 9.84 -14.99 11.36
N LEU A 236 9.74 -15.58 10.16
CA LEU A 236 9.17 -16.91 9.94
C LEU A 236 10.30 -17.91 9.64
N GLY A 237 10.34 -18.99 10.43
CA GLY A 237 11.24 -20.11 10.25
C GLY A 237 10.78 -21.08 9.15
N PRO A 238 11.69 -21.89 8.58
CA PRO A 238 11.35 -22.84 7.51
C PRO A 238 10.32 -23.91 7.92
N ASP A 239 10.22 -24.21 9.21
CA ASP A 239 9.31 -25.17 9.83
C ASP A 239 7.96 -24.55 10.25
N GLY A 240 7.74 -23.27 9.96
CA GLY A 240 6.56 -22.52 10.40
C GLY A 240 6.64 -22.01 11.83
N SER A 241 7.76 -22.24 12.54
CA SER A 241 8.06 -21.52 13.77
C SER A 241 8.21 -20.02 13.49
N TRP A 242 7.99 -19.18 14.49
CA TRP A 242 8.19 -17.74 14.36
C TRP A 242 8.81 -17.17 15.62
N ARG A 243 9.52 -16.07 15.45
CA ARG A 243 10.14 -15.32 16.53
C ARG A 243 9.89 -13.83 16.34
N GLU A 244 9.86 -13.09 17.44
CA GLU A 244 9.85 -11.63 17.38
C GLU A 244 11.15 -11.11 16.77
N LEU A 245 11.02 -10.08 15.93
CA LEU A 245 12.15 -9.35 15.39
C LEU A 245 12.74 -8.47 16.49
N LYS A 246 14.07 -8.39 16.54
CA LYS A 246 14.77 -7.44 17.42
C LYS A 246 14.46 -5.99 17.02
N ILE A 247 14.28 -5.77 15.73
CA ILE A 247 13.92 -4.48 15.13
C ILE A 247 12.51 -4.62 14.58
N LYS A 248 11.56 -3.89 15.17
CA LYS A 248 10.23 -3.78 14.58
C LYS A 248 10.27 -2.76 13.45
N VAL A 249 9.62 -3.04 12.33
CA VAL A 249 9.73 -2.22 11.11
C VAL A 249 8.36 -1.74 10.67
N ILE A 250 8.24 -0.43 10.47
CA ILE A 250 7.14 0.17 9.72
C ILE A 250 7.43 -0.10 8.24
N ASP A 251 6.59 -0.92 7.62
CA ASP A 251 6.63 -1.24 6.20
C ASP A 251 5.33 -0.74 5.56
N VAL A 252 5.32 0.52 5.13
CA VAL A 252 4.13 1.11 4.51
C VAL A 252 4.35 1.22 3.02
N GLY A 253 3.45 0.60 2.26
CA GLY A 253 3.40 0.70 0.81
C GLY A 253 2.28 1.62 0.36
N TRP A 254 2.63 2.80 -0.15
CA TRP A 254 1.70 3.72 -0.80
C TRP A 254 1.64 3.48 -2.31
N GLY A 255 0.43 3.38 -2.87
CA GLY A 255 0.25 3.32 -4.33
C GLY A 255 0.29 4.71 -4.95
N VAL A 256 1.45 5.17 -5.42
CA VAL A 256 1.61 6.55 -5.94
C VAL A 256 0.75 6.78 -7.18
N GLU A 257 0.72 5.85 -8.14
CA GLU A 257 -0.15 5.94 -9.31
C GLU A 257 -1.63 5.94 -8.91
N ARG A 258 -1.97 5.23 -7.81
CA ARG A 258 -3.33 5.23 -7.25
C ARG A 258 -3.70 6.58 -6.65
N MET A 259 -2.76 7.32 -6.05
CA MET A 259 -3.02 8.70 -5.59
C MET A 259 -3.31 9.63 -6.78
N ALA A 260 -2.47 9.59 -7.82
CA ALA A 260 -2.67 10.38 -9.03
C ALA A 260 -4.04 10.04 -9.64
N TRP A 261 -4.35 8.76 -9.78
CA TRP A 261 -5.64 8.30 -10.29
C TRP A 261 -6.82 8.73 -9.43
N PHE A 262 -6.72 8.61 -8.12
CA PHE A 262 -7.76 9.03 -7.17
C PHE A 262 -8.08 10.52 -7.30
N THR A 263 -7.05 11.35 -7.45
CA THR A 263 -7.24 12.81 -7.56
C THR A 263 -7.75 13.23 -8.93
N GLN A 264 -7.35 12.55 -10.00
CA GLN A 264 -7.77 12.88 -11.37
C GLN A 264 -9.14 12.30 -11.73
N GLY A 265 -9.53 11.15 -11.18
CA GLY A 265 -10.83 10.51 -11.46
C GLY A 265 -10.99 10.00 -12.89
N THR A 266 -9.88 9.74 -13.61
CA THR A 266 -9.91 9.14 -14.95
C THR A 266 -10.49 7.73 -14.94
N PRO A 267 -10.98 7.18 -16.07
CA PRO A 267 -11.57 5.85 -16.10
C PRO A 267 -10.65 4.75 -15.55
N THR A 268 -9.36 4.81 -15.90
CA THR A 268 -8.36 3.87 -15.40
C THR A 268 -7.12 4.59 -14.89
N ILE A 269 -6.28 3.85 -14.16
CA ILE A 269 -4.97 4.32 -13.71
C ILE A 269 -4.05 4.68 -14.88
N TYR A 270 -4.29 4.11 -16.06
CA TYR A 270 -3.43 4.28 -17.23
C TYR A 270 -3.52 5.70 -17.80
N GLU A 271 -4.72 6.29 -17.86
CA GLU A 271 -4.87 7.70 -18.24
C GLU A 271 -4.21 8.64 -17.23
N ALA A 272 -4.33 8.34 -15.94
CA ALA A 272 -3.77 9.17 -14.89
C ALA A 272 -2.23 9.16 -14.86
N ALA A 273 -1.61 8.00 -15.13
CA ALA A 273 -0.17 7.81 -15.04
C ALA A 273 0.56 7.98 -16.39
N PHE A 274 -0.08 7.59 -17.50
CA PHE A 274 0.56 7.49 -18.83
C PHE A 274 -0.21 8.24 -19.93
N GLY A 275 -0.99 9.26 -19.57
CA GLY A 275 -1.80 10.05 -20.50
C GLY A 275 -1.10 10.40 -21.83
N PRO A 276 0.11 10.99 -21.84
CA PRO A 276 0.82 11.29 -23.08
C PRO A 276 1.11 10.07 -23.98
N VAL A 277 1.45 8.92 -23.38
CA VAL A 277 1.73 7.67 -24.10
C VAL A 277 0.45 7.10 -24.69
N LEU A 278 -0.65 7.12 -23.93
CA LEU A 278 -1.96 6.67 -24.44
C LEU A 278 -2.48 7.56 -25.56
N SER A 279 -2.34 8.89 -25.43
CA SER A 279 -2.68 9.83 -26.51
C SER A 279 -1.85 9.58 -27.77
N TRP A 280 -0.55 9.29 -27.61
CA TRP A 280 0.30 8.89 -28.72
C TRP A 280 -0.19 7.58 -29.36
N LEU A 281 -0.44 6.53 -28.58
CA LEU A 281 -0.93 5.24 -29.08
C LEU A 281 -2.27 5.37 -29.84
N LYS A 282 -3.24 6.11 -29.30
CA LYS A 282 -4.54 6.33 -29.95
C LYS A 282 -4.38 7.00 -31.31
N ARG A 283 -3.49 8.00 -31.41
CA ARG A 283 -3.22 8.70 -32.67
C ARG A 283 -2.54 7.79 -33.70
N GLU A 284 -1.53 7.01 -33.30
CA GLU A 284 -0.79 6.14 -34.22
C GLU A 284 -1.62 4.94 -34.70
N THR A 285 -2.53 4.44 -33.87
CA THR A 285 -3.37 3.28 -34.21
C THR A 285 -4.70 3.65 -34.85
N GLY A 286 -5.15 4.90 -34.71
CA GLY A 286 -6.48 5.35 -35.15
C GLY A 286 -7.63 4.76 -34.33
N VAL A 287 -7.35 4.12 -33.20
CA VAL A 287 -8.37 3.52 -32.33
C VAL A 287 -9.09 4.62 -31.56
N ASP A 288 -10.39 4.77 -31.83
CA ASP A 288 -11.30 5.60 -31.04
C ASP A 288 -11.93 4.77 -29.92
N VAL A 289 -11.86 5.26 -28.68
CA VAL A 289 -12.34 4.55 -27.49
C VAL A 289 -13.37 5.41 -26.80
N SER A 290 -14.58 4.88 -26.64
CA SER A 290 -15.64 5.52 -25.87
C SER A 290 -15.24 5.63 -24.39
N GLU A 291 -15.10 6.85 -23.87
CA GLU A 291 -14.85 7.07 -22.44
C GLU A 291 -15.99 6.55 -21.56
N ASP A 292 -17.24 6.64 -22.05
CA ASP A 292 -18.42 6.11 -21.36
C ASP A 292 -18.40 4.58 -21.25
N LEU A 293 -17.77 3.87 -22.20
CA LEU A 293 -17.52 2.44 -22.07
C LEU A 293 -16.49 2.17 -20.95
N LEU A 294 -15.42 2.96 -20.87
CA LEU A 294 -14.38 2.78 -19.86
C LEU A 294 -14.85 3.09 -18.44
N PHE A 295 -15.76 4.04 -18.25
CA PHE A 295 -16.35 4.32 -16.94
C PHE A 295 -17.34 3.26 -16.45
N ARG A 296 -17.94 2.50 -17.36
CA ARG A 296 -18.91 1.44 -17.05
C ARG A 296 -18.25 0.07 -16.81
N TYR A 297 -17.00 -0.10 -17.21
CA TYR A 297 -16.24 -1.34 -17.13
C TYR A 297 -15.41 -1.39 -15.84
#